data_AF-A0A662AP87-F1
#
_entry.id   AF-A0A662AP87-F1
#
_cell.length_a   1.000
_cell.length_b   1.000
_cell.length_c   1.000
_cell.angle_alpha   90.00
_cell.angle_beta   90.00
_cell.angle_gamma   90.00
#
_symmetry.space_group_name_H-M   'P 1'
#
loop_
_entity.id
_entity.type
_entity.pdbx_description
1 polymer ?
#
loop_
_entity_poly.entity_id
_entity_poly.type
_entity_poly.pdbx_seq_one_letter_code
_entity_poly.pdbx_strand_id
1 'polypeptide(L)'
;KRVACDSFDMPTYSHLPIGEIPQVKETNQFLNTAYPSMNQYQLGIGESTFGGREELQSDSGLIDCQRLCRLMLERCKTAREAIELAGELTGRYGWNDYGEVLTIADKTEVWHLEILGPGKGKTGSVWVAQRVPDDHVAVNANASTIKEIDLDNRDYFMASENVYSVAAEAGWWNEGEPFLFCYTYAPNSRTSLAARRREWRVFDLLAPSLKLDPYAENYPFSVKPDALVSLSDLRSVFSDYYEGTPFDMTKDMVVADDKGQTVISPLANPHLPYDMNKLFRINGGWGWRGERTIARWYTMYATIIQCREWLPDEIGGVVWLAQDNVATSIYVPIYCSGSDLPVSYKTPGRPNGYTHESAWWAFNRLSTLTAQRWGDMRYDVNEVWDSWQEELFDGQAAFEEQALDLYKRGKKEELVNYLTGHTMEWGDKVVEKAWELGDMLWTRYDEKF
;
A
#
# COMPACT_ATOMS: atom_id res chain seq x y z
N LYS A 1 9.19 3.08 -20.44
CA LYS A 1 8.59 4.32 -19.89
C LYS A 1 7.07 4.18 -19.86
N ARG A 2 6.47 4.34 -18.68
CA ARG A 2 5.02 4.50 -18.52
C ARG A 2 4.61 5.90 -19.03
N VAL A 3 3.62 5.98 -19.92
CA VAL A 3 3.08 7.24 -20.43
C VAL A 3 1.55 7.22 -20.39
N ALA A 4 0.93 8.40 -20.20
CA ALA A 4 -0.53 8.51 -20.20
C ALA A 4 -1.14 8.06 -21.55
N CYS A 5 -2.29 7.40 -21.49
CA CYS A 5 -3.04 6.93 -22.64
C CYS A 5 -4.54 7.18 -22.40
N ASP A 6 -5.01 8.30 -22.95
CA ASP A 6 -6.38 8.81 -22.75
C ASP A 6 -7.29 8.50 -23.96
N SER A 7 -6.96 7.46 -24.73
CA SER A 7 -7.73 7.01 -25.90
C SER A 7 -8.86 6.02 -25.56
N PHE A 8 -9.03 5.70 -24.28
CA PHE A 8 -10.03 4.78 -23.75
C PHE A 8 -11.09 5.55 -22.95
N ASP A 9 -12.19 4.88 -22.58
CA ASP A 9 -13.30 5.51 -21.84
C ASP A 9 -12.87 6.10 -20.49
N MET A 10 -11.84 5.53 -19.88
CA MET A 10 -11.14 6.09 -18.72
C MET A 10 -9.64 6.22 -19.00
N PRO A 11 -8.94 7.19 -18.38
CA PRO A 11 -7.49 7.32 -18.49
C PRO A 11 -6.76 6.03 -18.16
N THR A 12 -5.80 5.64 -18.99
CA THR A 12 -4.94 4.47 -18.77
C THR A 12 -3.47 4.83 -18.95
N TYR A 13 -2.59 3.83 -18.89
CA TYR A 13 -1.19 3.98 -19.24
C TYR A 13 -0.83 3.06 -20.40
N SER A 14 0.01 3.56 -21.29
CA SER A 14 0.74 2.74 -22.26
C SER A 14 2.21 2.64 -21.85
N HIS A 15 2.89 1.64 -22.40
CA HIS A 15 4.29 1.37 -22.09
C HIS A 15 5.14 1.51 -23.35
N LEU A 16 5.95 2.57 -23.41
CA LEU A 16 6.90 2.79 -24.48
C LEU A 16 8.22 2.09 -24.17
N PRO A 17 8.75 1.21 -25.05
CA PRO A 17 10.10 0.70 -24.94
C PRO A 17 11.11 1.86 -25.05
N ILE A 18 12.03 1.95 -24.09
CA ILE A 18 13.06 3.00 -24.05
C ILE A 18 14.50 2.44 -23.97
N GLY A 19 14.63 1.11 -23.93
CA GLY A 19 15.91 0.41 -23.82
C GLY A 19 15.68 -1.04 -23.43
N GLU A 20 16.80 -1.76 -23.25
CA GLU A 20 16.84 -3.17 -22.87
C GLU A 20 17.94 -3.41 -21.84
N ILE A 21 17.76 -4.43 -21.00
CA ILE A 21 18.77 -4.93 -20.07
C ILE A 21 18.93 -6.43 -20.27
N PRO A 22 20.10 -7.04 -19.96
CA PRO A 22 20.28 -8.48 -20.06
C PRO A 22 19.24 -9.25 -19.24
N GLN A 23 18.70 -10.30 -19.85
CA GLN A 23 17.75 -11.19 -19.21
C GLN A 23 18.46 -12.33 -18.48
N VAL A 24 17.88 -12.76 -17.35
CA VAL A 24 18.33 -13.96 -16.61
C VAL A 24 17.78 -15.24 -17.25
N LYS A 25 18.40 -16.39 -16.99
CA LYS A 25 17.99 -17.66 -17.60
C LYS A 25 16.57 -18.08 -17.20
N GLU A 26 16.22 -17.85 -15.94
CA GLU A 26 14.96 -18.26 -15.32
C GLU A 26 14.47 -17.12 -14.40
N THR A 27 13.16 -16.91 -14.32
CA THR A 27 12.52 -15.91 -13.45
C THR A 27 11.54 -16.58 -12.50
N ASN A 28 11.38 -16.00 -11.32
CA ASN A 28 10.40 -16.45 -10.35
C ASN A 28 8.97 -16.11 -10.79
N GLN A 29 7.99 -16.92 -10.39
CA GLN A 29 6.58 -16.53 -10.44
C GLN A 29 6.30 -15.44 -9.39
N PHE A 30 5.44 -14.49 -9.74
CA PHE A 30 5.00 -13.43 -8.82
C PHE A 30 3.57 -12.98 -9.08
N LEU A 31 2.94 -12.44 -8.05
CA LEU A 31 1.64 -11.79 -8.11
C LEU A 31 1.79 -10.34 -8.59
N ASN A 32 1.01 -9.96 -9.59
CA ASN A 32 0.99 -8.61 -10.16
C ASN A 32 -0.35 -7.92 -9.90
N THR A 33 -0.47 -7.18 -8.80
CA THR A 33 -1.70 -6.44 -8.43
C THR A 33 -1.87 -5.15 -9.23
N ALA A 34 -0.76 -4.42 -9.43
CA ALA A 34 -0.55 -3.39 -10.45
C ALA A 34 0.93 -2.99 -10.40
N TYR A 35 1.43 -2.79 -9.17
CA TYR A 35 2.82 -3.00 -8.84
C TYR A 35 2.97 -4.46 -8.38
N PRO A 36 3.93 -5.22 -8.91
CA PRO A 36 4.19 -6.58 -8.44
C PRO A 36 4.44 -6.62 -6.94
N SER A 37 3.76 -7.51 -6.22
CA SER A 37 3.63 -7.43 -4.76
C SER A 37 4.20 -8.61 -3.98
N MET A 38 4.25 -9.82 -4.52
CA MET A 38 4.91 -10.96 -3.86
C MET A 38 5.35 -12.02 -4.86
N ASN A 39 6.49 -12.68 -4.63
CA ASN A 39 6.92 -13.84 -5.40
C ASN A 39 6.75 -15.18 -4.68
N GLN A 40 6.98 -16.28 -5.40
CA GLN A 40 6.87 -17.66 -4.89
C GLN A 40 7.81 -18.02 -3.72
N TYR A 41 8.73 -17.12 -3.33
CA TYR A 41 9.66 -17.30 -2.19
C TYR A 41 9.28 -16.43 -0.99
N GLN A 42 8.07 -15.86 -1.01
CA GLN A 42 7.57 -14.95 0.02
C GLN A 42 8.38 -13.65 0.12
N LEU A 43 9.06 -13.23 -0.96
CA LEU A 43 9.58 -11.86 -1.07
C LEU A 43 8.42 -10.95 -1.46
N GLY A 44 8.05 -10.02 -0.58
CA GLY A 44 6.96 -9.08 -0.73
C GLY A 44 7.43 -7.64 -0.91
N ILE A 45 6.69 -6.84 -1.69
CA ILE A 45 7.02 -5.43 -1.98
C ILE A 45 5.75 -4.57 -1.93
N GLY A 46 5.83 -3.49 -1.16
CA GLY A 46 4.92 -2.34 -1.20
C GLY A 46 5.64 -1.08 -1.69
N GLU A 47 4.89 -0.05 -2.08
CA GLU A 47 5.43 1.18 -2.67
C GLU A 47 4.75 2.42 -2.10
N SER A 48 5.52 3.49 -1.92
CA SER A 48 5.01 4.84 -1.65
C SER A 48 5.92 5.94 -2.25
N THR A 49 5.34 6.82 -3.07
CA THR A 49 6.06 7.99 -3.59
C THR A 49 6.22 9.12 -2.59
N PHE A 50 7.46 9.63 -2.44
CA PHE A 50 7.76 10.83 -1.65
C PHE A 50 8.22 12.03 -2.48
N GLY A 51 8.54 11.85 -3.76
CA GLY A 51 9.01 12.91 -4.63
C GLY A 51 10.48 13.26 -4.37
N GLY A 52 10.77 14.43 -3.81
CA GLY A 52 12.13 14.90 -3.59
C GLY A 52 12.52 16.05 -4.52
N ARG A 53 13.83 16.31 -4.61
CA ARG A 53 14.37 17.42 -5.41
C ARG A 53 14.16 17.22 -6.91
N GLU A 54 13.74 18.27 -7.61
CA GLU A 54 13.60 18.24 -9.07
C GLU A 54 14.97 18.05 -9.75
N GLU A 55 16.04 18.54 -9.12
CA GLU A 55 17.42 18.44 -9.59
C GLU A 55 17.92 16.99 -9.68
N LEU A 56 17.28 16.06 -8.97
CA LEU A 56 17.63 14.64 -8.94
C LEU A 56 16.97 13.83 -10.06
N GLN A 57 15.99 14.39 -10.78
CA GLN A 57 15.33 13.69 -11.87
C GLN A 57 16.25 13.53 -13.08
N SER A 58 16.20 12.37 -13.73
CA SER A 58 16.96 12.08 -14.95
C SER A 58 16.13 11.28 -15.95
N ASP A 59 16.14 11.72 -17.22
CA ASP A 59 15.57 10.98 -18.35
C ASP A 59 16.56 9.97 -18.96
N SER A 60 17.79 9.88 -18.45
CA SER A 60 18.83 8.97 -18.97
C SER A 60 18.74 7.54 -18.39
N GLY A 61 17.86 7.32 -17.42
CA GLY A 61 17.61 6.00 -16.84
C GLY A 61 16.60 5.15 -17.63
N LEU A 62 16.69 3.83 -17.46
CA LEU A 62 15.80 2.87 -18.11
C LEU A 62 14.75 2.27 -17.17
N ILE A 63 14.97 2.36 -15.86
CA ILE A 63 14.19 1.63 -14.85
C ILE A 63 13.30 2.60 -14.06
N ASP A 64 11.99 2.44 -14.22
CA ASP A 64 10.97 3.10 -13.40
C ASP A 64 10.62 2.22 -12.18
N CYS A 65 9.86 2.78 -11.23
CA CYS A 65 9.54 2.08 -9.99
C CYS A 65 8.84 0.73 -10.22
N GLN A 66 7.87 0.69 -11.13
CA GLN A 66 7.12 -0.53 -11.42
C GLN A 66 8.04 -1.62 -12.02
N ARG A 67 9.01 -1.24 -12.85
CA ARG A 67 9.98 -2.17 -13.44
C ARG A 67 10.97 -2.65 -12.39
N LEU A 68 11.39 -1.79 -11.47
CA LEU A 68 12.25 -2.18 -10.36
C LEU A 68 11.60 -3.25 -9.49
N CYS A 69 10.35 -3.04 -9.06
CA CYS A 69 9.59 -4.05 -8.29
C CYS A 69 9.51 -5.39 -9.03
N ARG A 70 9.18 -5.34 -10.33
CA ARG A 70 9.13 -6.53 -11.19
C ARG A 70 10.48 -7.26 -11.23
N LEU A 71 11.57 -6.54 -11.49
CA LEU A 71 12.90 -7.11 -11.63
C LEU A 71 13.40 -7.74 -10.32
N MET A 72 13.11 -7.11 -9.18
CA MET A 72 13.41 -7.69 -7.87
C MET A 72 12.63 -8.99 -7.65
N LEU A 73 11.32 -9.00 -7.87
CA LEU A 73 10.52 -10.21 -7.67
C LEU A 73 10.89 -11.34 -8.66
N GLU A 74 11.21 -11.02 -9.91
CA GLU A 74 11.64 -11.99 -10.93
C GLU A 74 12.97 -12.65 -10.59
N ARG A 75 13.87 -11.99 -9.83
CA ARG A 75 15.29 -12.37 -9.75
C ARG A 75 15.81 -12.64 -8.32
N CYS A 76 15.07 -12.25 -7.29
CA CYS A 76 15.51 -12.35 -5.88
C CYS A 76 14.58 -13.22 -5.04
N LYS A 77 15.08 -13.70 -3.90
CA LYS A 77 14.32 -14.50 -2.93
C LYS A 77 14.23 -13.85 -1.55
N THR A 78 15.14 -12.92 -1.25
CA THR A 78 15.20 -12.22 0.04
C THR A 78 15.16 -10.72 -0.13
N ALA A 79 14.83 -9.99 0.93
CA ALA A 79 14.75 -8.54 0.95
C ALA A 79 16.11 -7.89 0.67
N ARG A 80 17.19 -8.43 1.24
CA ARG A 80 18.56 -7.95 1.00
C ARG A 80 19.01 -8.16 -0.43
N GLU A 81 18.78 -9.36 -0.99
CA GLU A 81 19.09 -9.63 -2.41
C GLU A 81 18.35 -8.64 -3.32
N ALA A 82 17.10 -8.31 -3.00
CA ALA A 82 16.31 -7.35 -3.76
C ALA A 82 16.90 -5.94 -3.70
N ILE A 83 17.30 -5.46 -2.53
CA ILE A 83 17.94 -4.14 -2.34
C ILE A 83 19.28 -4.06 -3.08
N GLU A 84 20.11 -5.10 -2.96
CA GLU A 84 21.40 -5.17 -3.67
C GLU A 84 21.20 -5.16 -5.19
N LEU A 85 20.27 -5.98 -5.71
CA LEU A 85 19.94 -5.99 -7.12
C LEU A 85 19.39 -4.64 -7.58
N ALA A 86 18.56 -3.99 -6.76
CA ALA A 86 18.03 -2.67 -7.08
C ALA A 86 19.15 -1.64 -7.24
N GLY A 87 20.10 -1.61 -6.30
CA GLY A 87 21.28 -0.76 -6.40
C GLY A 87 22.15 -1.08 -7.61
N GLU A 88 22.39 -2.37 -7.89
CA GLU A 88 23.13 -2.84 -9.05
C GLU A 88 22.50 -2.37 -10.37
N LEU A 89 21.22 -2.67 -10.56
CA LEU A 89 20.51 -2.41 -11.81
C LEU A 89 20.31 -0.91 -12.04
N THR A 90 19.92 -0.15 -11.02
CA THR A 90 19.74 1.29 -11.15
C THR A 90 21.06 2.03 -11.25
N GLY A 91 22.15 1.53 -10.66
CA GLY A 91 23.50 2.04 -10.89
C GLY A 91 23.96 1.88 -12.35
N ARG A 92 23.68 0.73 -12.97
CA ARG A 92 24.08 0.42 -14.37
C ARG A 92 23.17 1.03 -15.42
N TYR A 93 21.87 0.95 -15.22
CA TYR A 93 20.86 1.29 -16.23
C TYR A 93 20.06 2.54 -15.90
N GLY A 94 20.27 3.13 -14.72
CA GLY A 94 19.67 4.38 -14.30
C GLY A 94 18.22 4.27 -13.83
N TRP A 95 17.92 5.01 -12.77
CA TRP A 95 16.57 5.30 -12.30
C TRP A 95 15.94 6.43 -13.12
N ASN A 96 14.65 6.32 -13.45
CA ASN A 96 13.92 7.34 -14.21
C ASN A 96 12.51 7.67 -13.67
N ASP A 97 12.32 7.54 -12.35
CA ASP A 97 11.09 7.93 -11.67
C ASP A 97 11.35 9.07 -10.65
N TYR A 98 10.31 9.47 -9.94
CA TYR A 98 10.43 10.33 -8.76
C TYR A 98 11.16 9.61 -7.61
N GLY A 99 11.32 10.25 -6.45
CA GLY A 99 11.75 9.57 -5.24
C GLY A 99 10.64 8.68 -4.70
N GLU A 100 10.98 7.42 -4.48
CA GLU A 100 10.07 6.33 -4.12
C GLU A 100 10.59 5.60 -2.89
N VAL A 101 9.69 5.15 -2.04
CA VAL A 101 9.97 4.22 -0.95
C VAL A 101 9.41 2.86 -1.32
N LEU A 102 10.25 1.83 -1.31
CA LEU A 102 9.84 0.44 -1.41
C LEU A 102 9.92 -0.21 -0.05
N THR A 103 8.79 -0.70 0.46
CA THR A 103 8.76 -1.54 1.66
C THR A 103 8.97 -2.98 1.23
N ILE A 104 10.14 -3.55 1.50
CA ILE A 104 10.54 -4.87 1.02
C ILE A 104 10.58 -5.82 2.22
N ALA A 105 9.80 -6.88 2.16
CA ALA A 105 9.67 -7.86 3.22
C ALA A 105 10.03 -9.25 2.72
N ASP A 106 10.65 -10.07 3.56
CA ASP A 106 10.72 -11.51 3.38
C ASP A 106 10.27 -12.23 4.66
N LYS A 107 10.59 -13.51 4.77
CA LYS A 107 10.25 -14.34 5.94
C LYS A 107 10.81 -13.82 7.28
N THR A 108 11.87 -13.02 7.24
CA THR A 108 12.68 -12.68 8.42
C THR A 108 12.94 -11.19 8.59
N GLU A 109 12.87 -10.39 7.52
CA GLU A 109 13.21 -8.97 7.58
C GLU A 109 12.20 -8.10 6.83
N VAL A 110 12.05 -6.86 7.28
CA VAL A 110 11.31 -5.80 6.58
C VAL A 110 12.20 -4.57 6.48
N TRP A 111 12.26 -3.97 5.28
CA TRP A 111 13.12 -2.84 4.95
C TRP A 111 12.33 -1.70 4.30
N HIS A 112 12.70 -0.46 4.61
CA HIS A 112 12.33 0.71 3.81
C HIS A 112 13.52 1.05 2.91
N LEU A 113 13.38 0.92 1.59
CA LEU A 113 14.33 1.40 0.59
C LEU A 113 13.83 2.74 0.02
N GLU A 114 14.48 3.84 0.34
CA GLU A 114 14.24 5.15 -0.27
C GLU A 114 15.22 5.36 -1.43
N ILE A 115 14.71 5.45 -2.66
CA ILE A 115 15.48 5.57 -3.90
C ILE A 115 15.04 6.80 -4.71
N LEU A 116 16.00 7.46 -5.35
CA LEU A 116 15.78 8.61 -6.21
C LEU A 116 16.85 8.70 -7.31
N GLY A 117 16.64 9.63 -8.25
CA GLY A 117 17.51 9.75 -9.42
C GLY A 117 18.90 10.36 -9.13
N PRO A 118 19.84 10.22 -10.06
CA PRO A 118 21.23 10.68 -9.90
C PRO A 118 21.42 12.16 -10.26
N GLY A 119 20.36 12.82 -10.75
CA GLY A 119 20.38 14.16 -11.32
C GLY A 119 20.36 14.21 -12.84
N LYS A 120 19.95 15.37 -13.36
CA LYS A 120 19.65 15.59 -14.78
C LYS A 120 20.79 15.16 -15.71
N GLY A 121 20.46 14.29 -16.66
CA GLY A 121 21.39 13.81 -17.70
C GLY A 121 22.42 12.79 -17.22
N LYS A 122 22.32 12.33 -15.96
CA LYS A 122 23.18 11.28 -15.41
C LYS A 122 22.45 9.94 -15.43
N THR A 123 23.20 8.85 -15.58
CA THR A 123 22.73 7.47 -15.37
C THR A 123 23.21 7.00 -14.01
N GLY A 124 22.33 6.39 -13.23
CA GLY A 124 22.59 5.93 -11.87
C GLY A 124 21.35 6.09 -10.98
N SER A 125 21.56 6.03 -9.68
CA SER A 125 20.58 6.33 -8.62
C SER A 125 21.32 6.75 -7.35
N VAL A 126 20.58 7.33 -6.40
CA VAL A 126 21.01 7.48 -5.01
C VAL A 126 19.94 6.81 -4.16
N TRP A 127 20.36 5.98 -3.19
CA TRP A 127 19.41 5.28 -2.35
C TRP A 127 19.98 4.98 -0.96
N VAL A 128 19.07 4.80 -0.01
CA VAL A 128 19.32 4.28 1.33
C VAL A 128 18.24 3.27 1.69
N ALA A 129 18.61 2.21 2.40
CA ALA A 129 17.67 1.29 3.01
C ALA A 129 17.88 1.19 4.52
N GLN A 130 16.79 1.17 5.28
CA GLN A 130 16.79 0.95 6.72
C GLN A 130 15.88 -0.23 7.10
N ARG A 131 16.41 -1.17 7.89
CA ARG A 131 15.66 -2.32 8.42
C ARG A 131 14.74 -1.89 9.56
N VAL A 132 13.52 -2.40 9.57
CA VAL A 132 12.60 -2.30 10.70
C VAL A 132 13.01 -3.36 11.75
N PRO A 133 13.22 -2.98 13.03
CA PRO A 133 13.46 -3.96 14.09
C PRO A 133 12.34 -5.00 14.19
N ASP A 134 12.70 -6.24 14.56
CA ASP A 134 11.80 -7.40 14.50
C ASP A 134 10.53 -7.26 15.36
N ASP A 135 10.58 -6.45 16.41
CA ASP A 135 9.45 -6.18 17.31
C ASP A 135 8.84 -4.78 17.11
N HIS A 136 9.09 -4.14 15.98
CA HIS A 136 8.60 -2.79 15.65
C HIS A 136 7.68 -2.76 14.42
N VAL A 137 6.90 -1.69 14.32
CA VAL A 137 6.15 -1.27 13.13
C VAL A 137 6.72 0.03 12.60
N ALA A 138 6.91 0.13 11.28
CA ALA A 138 7.29 1.35 10.57
C ALA A 138 6.20 1.75 9.58
N VAL A 139 6.16 3.04 9.22
CA VAL A 139 5.13 3.60 8.34
C VAL A 139 5.78 4.50 7.31
N ASN A 140 5.40 4.33 6.04
CA ASN A 140 5.68 5.32 5.01
C ASN A 140 4.37 5.89 4.45
N ALA A 141 4.20 7.21 4.54
CA ALA A 141 2.98 7.88 4.13
C ALA A 141 3.24 8.99 3.10
N ASN A 142 3.82 8.64 1.95
CA ASN A 142 4.18 9.58 0.89
C ASN A 142 5.16 10.68 1.34
N ALA A 143 6.12 10.31 2.18
CA ALA A 143 7.18 11.19 2.65
C ALA A 143 8.44 10.38 2.90
N SER A 144 9.61 10.96 2.57
CA SER A 144 10.89 10.41 2.99
C SER A 144 11.02 10.58 4.52
N THR A 145 11.59 9.57 5.16
CA THR A 145 11.58 9.37 6.62
C THR A 145 12.94 9.01 7.20
N ILE A 146 13.81 8.36 6.42
CA ILE A 146 15.15 7.95 6.87
C ILE A 146 15.99 9.20 7.15
N LYS A 147 16.55 9.27 8.37
CA LYS A 147 17.30 10.43 8.88
C LYS A 147 18.79 10.11 8.90
N GLU A 148 19.36 9.94 10.08
CA GLU A 148 20.75 9.54 10.26
C GLU A 148 20.93 8.09 9.82
N ILE A 149 22.10 7.79 9.24
CA ILE A 149 22.43 6.47 8.71
C ILE A 149 23.76 6.02 9.31
N ASP A 150 23.84 4.75 9.70
CA ASP A 150 25.05 4.12 10.23
C ASP A 150 25.48 2.98 9.31
N LEU A 151 26.37 3.28 8.36
CA LEU A 151 26.82 2.31 7.35
C LEU A 151 27.80 1.25 7.90
N ASP A 152 28.29 1.42 9.13
CA ASP A 152 29.02 0.37 9.84
C ASP A 152 28.05 -0.67 10.40
N ASN A 153 26.81 -0.28 10.71
CA ASN A 153 25.72 -1.17 11.10
C ASN A 153 24.96 -1.74 9.89
N ARG A 154 25.62 -2.67 9.19
CA ARG A 154 25.09 -3.33 7.99
C ARG A 154 23.87 -4.22 8.23
N ASP A 155 23.59 -4.57 9.49
CA ASP A 155 22.39 -5.31 9.84
C ASP A 155 21.13 -4.44 9.68
N TYR A 156 21.27 -3.12 9.83
CA TYR A 156 20.17 -2.16 9.80
C TYR A 156 20.24 -1.14 8.68
N PHE A 157 21.39 -0.92 8.04
CA PHE A 157 21.55 0.08 6.98
C PHE A 157 22.29 -0.46 5.76
N MET A 158 21.80 -0.05 4.59
CA MET A 158 22.44 -0.23 3.29
C MET A 158 22.30 1.08 2.50
N ALA A 159 23.25 1.46 1.67
CA ALA A 159 23.13 2.66 0.85
C ALA A 159 23.96 2.56 -0.44
N SER A 160 23.66 3.43 -1.40
CA SER A 160 24.50 3.59 -2.59
C SER A 160 25.87 4.19 -2.22
N GLU A 161 26.92 3.79 -2.94
CA GLU A 161 28.30 4.28 -2.68
C GLU A 161 28.43 5.80 -2.80
N ASN A 162 27.56 6.42 -3.60
CA ASN A 162 27.51 7.86 -3.87
C ASN A 162 26.55 8.64 -2.93
N VAL A 163 26.02 8.02 -1.87
CA VAL A 163 24.99 8.63 -1.00
C VAL A 163 25.43 9.94 -0.35
N TYR A 164 26.73 10.12 -0.08
CA TYR A 164 27.27 11.37 0.46
C TYR A 164 27.81 12.31 -0.62
N SER A 165 28.49 11.76 -1.64
CA SER A 165 29.17 12.58 -2.65
C SER A 165 28.21 13.39 -3.51
N VAL A 166 27.03 12.84 -3.86
CA VAL A 166 26.02 13.58 -4.62
C VAL A 166 25.51 14.79 -3.83
N ALA A 167 25.26 14.64 -2.53
CA ALA A 167 24.84 15.74 -1.67
C ALA A 167 25.94 16.81 -1.52
N ALA A 168 27.19 16.38 -1.34
CA ALA A 168 28.34 17.28 -1.20
C ALA A 168 28.60 18.08 -2.48
N GLU A 169 28.62 17.41 -3.65
CA GLU A 169 28.80 18.06 -4.95
C GLU A 169 27.70 19.08 -5.27
N ALA A 170 26.47 18.81 -4.82
CA ALA A 170 25.33 19.71 -4.99
C ALA A 170 25.26 20.83 -3.94
N GLY A 171 26.12 20.81 -2.92
CA GLY A 171 26.13 21.78 -1.82
C GLY A 171 24.94 21.66 -0.88
N TRP A 172 24.32 20.48 -0.77
CA TRP A 172 23.20 20.21 0.14
C TRP A 172 23.64 19.71 1.52
N TRP A 173 24.90 19.29 1.65
CA TRP A 173 25.50 18.79 2.88
C TRP A 173 27.02 19.01 2.84
N ASN A 174 27.63 19.31 3.98
CA ASN A 174 29.09 19.39 4.12
C ASN A 174 29.63 18.32 5.06
N GLU A 175 30.84 17.83 4.77
CA GLU A 175 31.52 16.86 5.64
C GLU A 175 31.69 17.40 7.06
N GLY A 176 31.32 16.60 8.06
CA GLY A 176 31.30 16.98 9.47
C GLY A 176 29.96 17.50 9.99
N GLU A 177 28.97 17.75 9.12
CA GLU A 177 27.60 18.04 9.52
C GLU A 177 26.77 16.74 9.66
N PRO A 178 25.74 16.70 10.52
CA PRO A 178 24.81 15.57 10.56
C PRO A 178 24.17 15.33 9.18
N PHE A 179 24.27 14.10 8.69
CA PHE A 179 23.62 13.71 7.43
C PHE A 179 22.24 13.14 7.71
N LEU A 180 21.19 13.82 7.24
CA LEU A 180 19.80 13.39 7.37
C LEU A 180 19.22 13.15 5.98
N PHE A 181 19.14 11.89 5.54
CA PHE A 181 18.81 11.55 4.15
C PHE A 181 17.54 12.27 3.65
N CYS A 182 16.47 12.24 4.45
CA CYS A 182 15.20 12.87 4.11
C CYS A 182 15.29 14.39 3.92
N TYR A 183 16.04 15.11 4.75
CA TYR A 183 16.22 16.56 4.58
C TYR A 183 17.22 16.91 3.49
N THR A 184 18.27 16.09 3.33
CA THR A 184 19.27 16.28 2.29
C THR A 184 18.65 16.16 0.91
N TYR A 185 17.88 15.09 0.65
CA TYR A 185 17.38 14.77 -0.68
C TYR A 185 15.90 15.07 -0.93
N ALA A 186 15.11 15.26 0.13
CA ALA A 186 13.68 15.55 0.03
C ALA A 186 13.24 16.61 1.08
N PRO A 187 13.83 17.83 1.06
CA PRO A 187 13.68 18.82 2.14
C PRO A 187 12.24 19.22 2.46
N ASN A 188 11.32 19.06 1.51
CA ASN A 188 9.91 19.39 1.68
C ASN A 188 9.05 18.21 2.15
N SER A 189 9.54 16.97 2.16
CA SER A 189 8.73 15.80 2.51
C SER A 189 8.15 15.87 3.92
N ARG A 190 8.93 16.35 4.90
CA ARG A 190 8.47 16.48 6.29
C ARG A 190 7.55 17.66 6.55
N THR A 191 7.32 18.54 5.57
CA THR A 191 6.38 19.67 5.71
C THR A 191 4.92 19.23 5.58
N SER A 192 4.66 18.13 4.88
CA SER A 192 3.31 17.63 4.60
C SER A 192 2.59 17.13 5.86
N LEU A 193 1.55 17.86 6.29
CA LEU A 193 0.66 17.37 7.34
C LEU A 193 -0.11 16.11 6.89
N ALA A 194 -0.40 15.97 5.60
CA ALA A 194 -1.10 14.80 5.04
C ALA A 194 -0.30 13.50 5.18
N ALA A 195 1.02 13.58 5.11
CA ALA A 195 1.91 12.46 5.39
C ALA A 195 1.99 12.21 6.90
N ARG A 196 2.41 13.24 7.64
CA ARG A 196 2.68 13.14 9.09
C ARG A 196 1.47 12.73 9.92
N ARG A 197 0.25 13.15 9.54
CA ARG A 197 -0.96 12.76 10.26
C ARG A 197 -1.27 11.27 10.10
N ARG A 198 -0.99 10.68 8.93
CA ARG A 198 -1.15 9.24 8.70
C ARG A 198 -0.11 8.45 9.47
N GLU A 199 1.16 8.88 9.43
CA GLU A 199 2.22 8.28 10.25
C GLU A 199 1.84 8.26 11.73
N TRP A 200 1.43 9.42 12.26
CA TRP A 200 0.94 9.53 13.63
C TRP A 200 -0.19 8.56 13.91
N ARG A 201 -1.22 8.52 13.05
CA ARG A 201 -2.42 7.75 13.32
C ARG A 201 -2.16 6.25 13.37
N VAL A 202 -1.28 5.73 12.51
CA VAL A 202 -0.88 4.32 12.60
C VAL A 202 -0.18 4.04 13.94
N PHE A 203 0.73 4.91 14.38
CA PHE A 203 1.39 4.75 15.67
C PHE A 203 0.44 4.96 16.86
N ASP A 204 -0.54 5.85 16.75
CA ASP A 204 -1.57 6.08 17.77
C ASP A 204 -2.51 4.87 17.92
N LEU A 205 -2.82 4.19 16.81
CA LEU A 205 -3.62 2.96 16.82
C LEU A 205 -2.86 1.76 17.41
N LEU A 206 -1.57 1.62 17.12
CA LEU A 206 -0.79 0.42 17.49
C LEU A 206 0.09 0.60 18.73
N ALA A 207 0.45 1.83 19.09
CA ALA A 207 1.30 2.19 20.23
C ALA A 207 0.77 3.44 20.98
N PRO A 208 -0.52 3.48 21.37
CA PRO A 208 -1.11 4.64 22.05
C PRO A 208 -0.40 5.00 23.37
N SER A 209 0.28 4.06 24.02
CA SER A 209 1.06 4.33 25.24
C SER A 209 2.14 5.40 25.06
N LEU A 210 2.66 5.58 23.84
CA LEU A 210 3.68 6.58 23.51
C LEU A 210 3.14 8.01 23.53
N LYS A 211 1.82 8.21 23.34
CA LYS A 211 1.16 9.52 23.32
C LYS A 211 1.88 10.52 22.42
N LEU A 212 2.27 10.07 21.22
CA LEU A 212 2.98 10.90 20.25
C LEU A 212 2.13 12.13 19.90
N ASP A 213 2.77 13.30 19.86
CA ASP A 213 2.11 14.54 19.47
C ASP A 213 1.65 14.45 18.00
N PRO A 214 0.34 14.58 17.70
CA PRO A 214 -0.17 14.52 16.34
C PRO A 214 0.40 15.59 15.39
N TYR A 215 1.01 16.65 15.92
CA TYR A 215 1.61 17.74 15.14
C TYR A 215 3.13 17.64 14.99
N ALA A 216 3.76 16.60 15.52
CA ALA A 216 5.21 16.44 15.42
C ALA A 216 5.66 16.44 13.95
N GLU A 217 6.80 17.08 13.68
CA GLU A 217 7.44 17.04 12.37
C GLU A 217 8.12 15.69 12.11
N ASN A 218 8.74 15.15 13.17
CA ASN A 218 9.55 13.96 13.12
C ASN A 218 9.05 12.93 14.12
N TYR A 219 8.45 11.86 13.60
CA TYR A 219 8.23 10.64 14.38
C TYR A 219 9.49 9.76 14.37
N PRO A 220 9.59 8.80 15.30
CA PRO A 220 10.54 7.69 15.18
C PRO A 220 10.38 6.98 13.83
N PHE A 221 11.47 6.43 13.27
CA PHE A 221 11.40 5.63 12.04
C PHE A 221 10.44 4.45 12.18
N SER A 222 10.46 3.82 13.35
CA SER A 222 9.56 2.75 13.75
C SER A 222 9.30 2.80 15.25
N VAL A 223 8.23 2.16 15.71
CA VAL A 223 7.86 2.06 17.13
C VAL A 223 7.53 0.63 17.48
N LYS A 224 7.80 0.23 18.73
CA LYS A 224 7.26 -1.00 19.29
C LYS A 224 5.77 -0.84 19.56
N PRO A 225 4.89 -1.66 18.99
CA PRO A 225 3.47 -1.63 19.31
C PRO A 225 3.22 -2.08 20.76
N ASP A 226 2.11 -1.63 21.35
CA ASP A 226 1.74 -1.96 22.73
C ASP A 226 1.37 -3.45 22.90
N ALA A 227 0.99 -4.10 21.79
CA ALA A 227 0.69 -5.53 21.69
C ALA A 227 1.12 -6.10 20.33
N LEU A 228 1.10 -7.43 20.18
CA LEU A 228 1.32 -8.07 18.88
C LEU A 228 0.23 -7.61 17.88
N VAL A 229 0.64 -7.29 16.66
CA VAL A 229 -0.24 -6.79 15.60
C VAL A 229 -0.84 -7.96 14.82
N SER A 230 -2.16 -8.05 14.79
CA SER A 230 -2.93 -9.05 14.06
C SER A 230 -3.35 -8.56 12.67
N LEU A 231 -3.88 -9.48 11.83
CA LEU A 231 -4.51 -9.11 10.56
C LEU A 231 -5.72 -8.19 10.75
N SER A 232 -6.47 -8.36 11.84
CA SER A 232 -7.60 -7.50 12.20
C SER A 232 -7.15 -6.08 12.55
N ASP A 233 -6.01 -5.93 13.24
CA ASP A 233 -5.43 -4.62 13.53
C ASP A 233 -4.98 -3.93 12.23
N LEU A 234 -4.32 -4.65 11.32
CA LEU A 234 -3.92 -4.09 10.02
C LEU A 234 -5.13 -3.68 9.17
N ARG A 235 -6.19 -4.50 9.13
CA ARG A 235 -7.46 -4.09 8.49
C ARG A 235 -7.99 -2.80 9.08
N SER A 236 -8.05 -2.71 10.41
CA SER A 236 -8.52 -1.51 11.12
C SER A 236 -7.68 -0.28 10.75
N VAL A 237 -6.35 -0.42 10.70
CA VAL A 237 -5.43 0.64 10.28
C VAL A 237 -5.70 1.10 8.85
N PHE A 238 -5.83 0.19 7.89
CA PHE A 238 -6.04 0.54 6.48
C PHE A 238 -7.44 1.12 6.21
N SER A 239 -8.44 0.78 7.04
CA SER A 239 -9.79 1.34 7.00
C SER A 239 -9.92 2.70 7.71
N ASP A 240 -8.89 3.17 8.42
CA ASP A 240 -9.00 4.34 9.28
C ASP A 240 -9.11 5.67 8.50
N TYR A 241 -9.99 6.53 9.01
CA TYR A 241 -10.24 7.88 8.53
C TYR A 241 -10.24 8.91 9.66
N TYR A 242 -9.51 8.63 10.74
CA TYR A 242 -9.38 9.43 11.96
C TYR A 242 -10.62 9.49 12.86
N GLU A 243 -11.56 8.53 12.73
CA GLU A 243 -12.76 8.46 13.56
C GLU A 243 -12.42 8.50 15.06
N GLY A 244 -13.20 9.28 15.82
CA GLY A 244 -13.01 9.42 17.27
C GLY A 244 -11.84 10.32 17.69
N THR A 245 -11.15 10.96 16.74
CA THR A 245 -10.09 11.93 17.03
C THR A 245 -10.52 13.36 16.69
N PRO A 246 -9.79 14.40 17.15
CA PRO A 246 -9.99 15.77 16.66
C PRO A 246 -9.77 15.94 15.15
N PHE A 247 -9.31 14.93 14.41
CA PHE A 247 -9.04 14.96 12.97
C PHE A 247 -10.08 14.19 12.16
N ASP A 248 -11.11 13.64 12.82
CA ASP A 248 -12.23 12.98 12.17
C ASP A 248 -12.83 13.87 11.07
N MET A 249 -12.89 13.33 9.86
CA MET A 249 -13.37 14.03 8.67
C MET A 249 -14.87 14.35 8.72
N THR A 250 -15.63 13.67 9.59
CA THR A 250 -17.09 13.79 9.73
C THR A 250 -17.53 14.74 10.84
N LYS A 251 -16.63 15.10 11.76
CA LYS A 251 -16.93 15.79 13.03
C LYS A 251 -17.72 17.10 12.90
N ASP A 252 -17.53 17.83 11.79
CA ASP A 252 -18.14 19.15 11.56
C ASP A 252 -19.43 19.05 10.72
N MET A 253 -19.78 17.86 10.23
CA MET A 253 -20.97 17.61 9.41
C MET A 253 -22.17 17.25 10.30
N VAL A 254 -22.60 18.18 11.13
CA VAL A 254 -23.61 17.94 12.18
C VAL A 254 -25.02 18.44 11.82
N VAL A 255 -26.03 17.81 12.42
CA VAL A 255 -27.46 18.19 12.35
C VAL A 255 -28.09 18.14 13.74
N ALA A 256 -29.27 18.73 13.91
CA ALA A 256 -30.08 18.52 15.11
C ALA A 256 -30.93 17.25 14.96
N ASP A 257 -30.93 16.39 15.98
CA ASP A 257 -31.83 15.24 16.05
C ASP A 257 -33.27 15.66 16.45
N ASP A 258 -34.20 14.69 16.51
CA ASP A 258 -35.60 14.92 16.91
C ASP A 258 -35.76 15.50 18.33
N LYS A 259 -34.72 15.41 19.16
CA LYS A 259 -34.67 15.94 20.52
C LYS A 259 -33.95 17.29 20.58
N GLY A 260 -33.53 17.84 19.44
CA GLY A 260 -32.78 19.09 19.31
C GLY A 260 -31.30 18.98 19.69
N GLN A 261 -30.75 17.78 19.86
CA GLN A 261 -29.33 17.56 20.18
C GLN A 261 -28.50 17.59 18.90
N THR A 262 -27.33 18.21 18.96
CA THR A 262 -26.38 18.20 17.84
C THR A 262 -25.71 16.83 17.74
N VAL A 263 -25.88 16.17 16.59
CA VAL A 263 -25.30 14.86 16.27
C VAL A 263 -24.59 14.94 14.92
N ILE A 264 -23.65 14.02 14.67
CA ILE A 264 -23.07 13.86 13.32
C ILE A 264 -24.18 13.39 12.38
N SER A 265 -24.29 14.03 11.22
CA SER A 265 -25.31 13.71 10.22
C SER A 265 -25.15 12.28 9.72
N PRO A 266 -26.26 11.56 9.49
CA PRO A 266 -26.22 10.31 8.74
C PRO A 266 -25.57 10.42 7.34
N LEU A 267 -25.57 11.62 6.75
CA LEU A 267 -24.93 11.93 5.47
C LEU A 267 -23.45 12.33 5.61
N ALA A 268 -22.91 12.36 6.82
CA ALA A 268 -21.53 12.77 7.07
C ALA A 268 -20.54 11.74 6.52
N ASN A 269 -19.82 12.11 5.46
CA ASN A 269 -18.96 11.20 4.70
C ASN A 269 -17.48 11.57 4.89
N PRO A 270 -16.60 10.64 5.33
CA PRO A 270 -15.17 10.90 5.45
C PRO A 270 -14.40 10.75 4.12
N HIS A 271 -15.01 10.14 3.11
CA HIS A 271 -14.40 9.78 1.84
C HIS A 271 -14.72 10.79 0.73
N LEU A 272 -14.70 12.09 1.06
CA LEU A 272 -15.02 13.15 0.13
C LEU A 272 -13.92 13.37 -0.93
N PRO A 273 -14.29 13.55 -2.22
CA PRO A 273 -13.46 14.19 -3.23
C PRO A 273 -12.92 15.55 -2.78
N TYR A 274 -11.79 15.99 -3.34
CA TYR A 274 -11.13 17.22 -2.91
C TYR A 274 -12.00 18.47 -3.08
N ASP A 275 -12.83 18.53 -4.12
CA ASP A 275 -13.73 19.66 -4.32
C ASP A 275 -14.89 19.67 -3.31
N MET A 276 -15.37 18.49 -2.89
CA MET A 276 -16.34 18.39 -1.80
C MET A 276 -15.76 18.84 -0.46
N ASN A 277 -14.49 18.52 -0.16
CA ASN A 277 -13.83 19.01 1.05
C ASN A 277 -13.84 20.55 1.09
N LYS A 278 -13.58 21.23 -0.03
CA LYS A 278 -13.65 22.70 -0.13
C LYS A 278 -15.08 23.21 0.04
N LEU A 279 -16.05 22.56 -0.62
CA LEU A 279 -17.46 22.94 -0.58
C LEU A 279 -18.01 22.89 0.85
N PHE A 280 -17.72 21.82 1.57
CA PHE A 280 -18.19 21.58 2.94
C PHE A 280 -17.25 22.16 4.02
N ARG A 281 -16.15 22.82 3.61
CA ARG A 281 -15.13 23.40 4.50
C ARG A 281 -14.53 22.37 5.47
N ILE A 282 -14.43 21.12 5.03
CA ILE A 282 -13.82 20.04 5.79
C ILE A 282 -12.31 20.15 5.71
N ASN A 283 -11.68 19.87 6.84
CA ASN A 283 -10.25 19.63 6.99
C ASN A 283 -9.81 18.55 6.00
N GLY A 284 -9.17 18.90 4.87
CA GLY A 284 -8.80 17.90 3.87
C GLY A 284 -7.82 18.36 2.81
N GLY A 285 -7.01 17.43 2.31
CA GLY A 285 -6.13 17.60 1.16
C GLY A 285 -4.65 17.84 1.49
N TRP A 286 -3.83 18.04 0.46
CA TRP A 286 -2.37 18.10 0.58
C TRP A 286 -1.79 19.42 1.14
N GLY A 287 -2.53 20.54 1.09
CA GLY A 287 -1.96 21.87 1.39
C GLY A 287 -2.79 22.84 2.24
N TRP A 288 -4.02 22.49 2.65
CA TRP A 288 -4.84 23.33 3.56
C TRP A 288 -4.53 22.99 5.03
N ARG A 289 -5.50 22.45 5.78
CA ARG A 289 -5.35 21.91 7.15
C ARG A 289 -4.73 20.50 7.17
N GLY A 290 -4.57 19.91 5.98
CA GLY A 290 -3.60 18.86 5.74
C GLY A 290 -4.06 17.45 6.08
N GLU A 291 -5.33 17.21 6.37
CA GLU A 291 -5.81 15.86 6.66
C GLU A 291 -5.97 15.06 5.35
N ARG A 292 -5.33 13.90 5.32
CA ARG A 292 -5.50 12.88 4.29
C ARG A 292 -5.70 11.57 5.02
N THR A 293 -6.87 10.97 4.86
CA THR A 293 -7.21 9.69 5.50
C THR A 293 -6.39 8.53 4.93
N ILE A 294 -6.26 7.45 5.69
CA ILE A 294 -5.60 6.22 5.24
C ILE A 294 -6.53 5.53 4.23
N ALA A 295 -7.77 5.27 4.63
CA ALA A 295 -8.85 4.87 3.73
C ALA A 295 -9.29 6.02 2.81
N ARG A 296 -9.35 5.79 1.50
CA ARG A 296 -9.64 6.84 0.49
C ARG A 296 -10.62 6.36 -0.58
N TRP A 297 -11.48 7.28 -1.03
CA TRP A 297 -12.47 7.06 -2.09
C TRP A 297 -11.88 6.67 -3.45
N TYR A 298 -10.59 6.91 -3.66
CA TYR A 298 -9.90 6.58 -4.91
C TYR A 298 -8.81 5.53 -4.72
N THR A 299 -8.80 4.82 -3.59
CA THR A 299 -8.00 3.60 -3.47
C THR A 299 -8.41 2.67 -4.61
N MET A 300 -7.44 2.14 -5.36
CA MET A 300 -7.74 1.18 -6.44
C MET A 300 -7.75 -0.24 -5.88
N TYR A 301 -6.76 -0.54 -5.04
CA TYR A 301 -6.63 -1.79 -4.31
C TYR A 301 -5.82 -1.54 -3.03
N ALA A 302 -5.87 -2.48 -2.09
CA ALA A 302 -5.01 -2.52 -0.93
C ALA A 302 -4.51 -3.95 -0.71
N THR A 303 -3.29 -4.09 -0.19
CA THR A 303 -2.70 -5.39 0.12
C THR A 303 -2.19 -5.45 1.54
N ILE A 304 -2.44 -6.56 2.24
CA ILE A 304 -1.66 -6.99 3.39
C ILE A 304 -0.83 -8.20 2.95
N ILE A 305 0.49 -8.07 3.04
CA ILE A 305 1.44 -9.06 2.55
C ILE A 305 2.01 -9.79 3.77
N GLN A 306 1.74 -11.09 3.87
CA GLN A 306 2.15 -11.93 5.00
C GLN A 306 3.19 -12.94 4.54
N CYS A 307 4.38 -12.89 5.13
CA CYS A 307 5.49 -13.82 4.90
C CYS A 307 5.66 -14.65 6.18
N ARG A 308 5.65 -15.99 6.08
CA ARG A 308 5.52 -16.88 7.24
C ARG A 308 6.59 -17.96 7.19
N GLU A 309 7.64 -17.77 7.98
CA GLU A 309 8.80 -18.67 8.02
C GLU A 309 8.49 -20.10 8.52
N TRP A 310 7.43 -20.26 9.33
CA TRP A 310 7.03 -21.56 9.88
C TRP A 310 6.24 -22.43 8.87
N LEU A 311 6.00 -21.93 7.67
CA LEU A 311 5.34 -22.63 6.57
C LEU A 311 6.27 -22.73 5.36
N PRO A 312 6.15 -23.80 4.54
CA PRO A 312 6.90 -23.90 3.29
C PRO A 312 6.50 -22.76 2.33
N ASP A 313 7.39 -22.40 1.40
CA ASP A 313 7.17 -21.28 0.48
C ASP A 313 5.89 -21.43 -0.36
N GLU A 314 5.48 -22.66 -0.66
CA GLU A 314 4.22 -22.93 -1.36
C GLU A 314 2.96 -22.55 -0.56
N ILE A 315 3.05 -22.33 0.75
CA ILE A 315 1.89 -22.02 1.61
C ILE A 315 2.09 -20.71 2.38
N GLY A 316 3.32 -20.42 2.82
CA GLY A 316 3.61 -19.35 3.77
C GLY A 316 3.34 -17.94 3.25
N GLY A 317 3.46 -17.69 1.94
CA GLY A 317 3.23 -16.37 1.35
C GLY A 317 1.77 -16.13 1.02
N VAL A 318 1.15 -15.14 1.65
CA VAL A 318 -0.25 -14.74 1.38
C VAL A 318 -0.31 -13.24 1.14
N VAL A 319 -0.92 -12.85 0.02
CA VAL A 319 -1.35 -11.48 -0.24
C VAL A 319 -2.85 -11.40 -0.03
N TRP A 320 -3.25 -10.76 1.05
CA TRP A 320 -4.63 -10.37 1.30
C TRP A 320 -4.95 -9.17 0.44
N LEU A 321 -5.82 -9.32 -0.56
CA LEU A 321 -6.16 -8.28 -1.53
C LEU A 321 -7.58 -7.75 -1.29
N ALA A 322 -7.72 -6.44 -1.16
CA ALA A 322 -9.00 -5.74 -1.21
C ALA A 322 -9.05 -4.84 -2.46
N GLN A 323 -10.21 -4.73 -3.08
CA GLN A 323 -10.46 -3.80 -4.18
C GLN A 323 -11.13 -2.53 -3.64
N ASP A 324 -10.82 -1.39 -4.25
CA ASP A 324 -11.38 -0.08 -3.90
C ASP A 324 -11.11 0.34 -2.43
N ASN A 325 -11.99 1.16 -1.82
CA ASN A 325 -11.79 1.72 -0.50
C ASN A 325 -11.94 0.68 0.61
N VAL A 326 -10.87 0.43 1.38
CA VAL A 326 -10.81 -0.61 2.42
C VAL A 326 -11.90 -0.45 3.49
N ALA A 327 -12.32 0.78 3.77
CA ALA A 327 -13.38 1.04 4.75
C ALA A 327 -14.76 0.46 4.37
N THR A 328 -14.94 0.02 3.11
CA THR A 328 -16.17 -0.61 2.59
C THR A 328 -15.90 -1.89 1.81
N SER A 329 -14.71 -2.46 1.99
CA SER A 329 -14.25 -3.65 1.28
C SER A 329 -13.81 -4.76 2.24
N ILE A 330 -13.52 -5.91 1.66
CA ILE A 330 -13.05 -7.12 2.33
C ILE A 330 -11.76 -7.59 1.65
N TYR A 331 -10.84 -8.14 2.45
CA TYR A 331 -9.62 -8.74 1.95
C TYR A 331 -9.82 -10.23 1.64
N VAL A 332 -9.51 -10.64 0.41
CA VAL A 332 -9.48 -12.06 0.00
C VAL A 332 -8.04 -12.60 -0.02
N PRO A 333 -7.80 -13.86 0.38
CA PRO A 333 -6.46 -14.42 0.41
C PRO A 333 -6.00 -14.85 -0.99
N ILE A 334 -4.80 -14.44 -1.39
CA ILE A 334 -4.11 -14.90 -2.60
C ILE A 334 -2.77 -15.52 -2.17
N TYR A 335 -2.66 -16.84 -2.26
CA TYR A 335 -1.41 -17.55 -1.94
C TYR A 335 -0.38 -17.37 -3.06
N CYS A 336 0.90 -17.20 -2.71
CA CYS A 336 1.97 -16.91 -3.67
C CYS A 336 2.23 -18.02 -4.69
N SER A 337 1.83 -19.26 -4.39
CA SER A 337 1.90 -20.41 -5.32
C SER A 337 0.61 -20.63 -6.12
N GLY A 338 -0.44 -19.83 -5.88
CA GLY A 338 -1.69 -19.91 -6.64
C GLY A 338 -1.43 -19.67 -8.13
N SER A 339 -2.19 -20.34 -9.00
CA SER A 339 -1.93 -20.33 -10.44
C SER A 339 -2.86 -19.41 -11.24
N ASP A 340 -3.98 -18.97 -10.66
CA ASP A 340 -4.95 -18.12 -11.34
C ASP A 340 -5.79 -17.30 -10.34
N LEU A 341 -6.56 -16.35 -10.87
CA LEU A 341 -7.53 -15.51 -10.14
C LEU A 341 -8.92 -15.58 -10.80
N PRO A 342 -10.00 -15.24 -10.07
CA PRO A 342 -11.32 -15.17 -10.68
C PRO A 342 -11.34 -14.24 -11.89
N VAL A 343 -12.21 -14.54 -12.86
CA VAL A 343 -12.31 -13.75 -14.10
C VAL A 343 -12.51 -12.27 -13.79
N SER A 344 -13.35 -11.95 -12.80
CA SER A 344 -13.65 -10.57 -12.39
C SER A 344 -12.43 -9.78 -11.92
N TYR A 345 -11.45 -10.43 -11.29
CA TYR A 345 -10.19 -9.80 -10.85
C TYR A 345 -9.20 -9.60 -12.00
N LYS A 346 -9.35 -10.34 -13.10
CA LYS A 346 -8.55 -10.21 -14.33
C LYS A 346 -9.17 -9.23 -15.33
N THR A 347 -10.47 -8.95 -15.20
CA THR A 347 -11.20 -8.04 -16.08
C THR A 347 -10.76 -6.58 -15.88
N PRO A 348 -10.19 -5.92 -16.90
CA PRO A 348 -9.79 -4.52 -16.80
C PRO A 348 -10.99 -3.60 -16.56
N GLY A 349 -10.97 -2.81 -15.49
CA GLY A 349 -12.06 -1.88 -15.16
C GLY A 349 -12.00 -0.52 -15.86
N ARG A 350 -10.89 -0.17 -16.54
CA ARG A 350 -10.70 1.17 -17.13
C ARG A 350 -10.91 1.28 -18.65
N PRO A 351 -10.35 0.39 -19.49
CA PRO A 351 -10.37 0.59 -20.94
C PRO A 351 -11.76 0.80 -21.56
N ASN A 352 -12.76 0.09 -21.05
CA ASN A 352 -14.14 0.09 -21.56
C ASN A 352 -15.13 0.75 -20.58
N GLY A 353 -14.63 1.53 -19.62
CA GLY A 353 -15.47 2.18 -18.61
C GLY A 353 -16.20 1.23 -17.66
N TYR A 354 -17.36 1.67 -17.18
CA TYR A 354 -18.18 0.95 -16.19
C TYR A 354 -18.66 -0.39 -16.73
N THR A 355 -18.45 -1.45 -15.95
CA THR A 355 -18.85 -2.83 -16.28
C THR A 355 -19.18 -3.61 -15.01
N HIS A 356 -20.11 -4.58 -15.12
CA HIS A 356 -20.41 -5.55 -14.05
C HIS A 356 -19.46 -6.76 -14.05
N GLU A 357 -18.61 -6.90 -15.07
CA GLU A 357 -17.66 -8.00 -15.20
C GLU A 357 -16.36 -7.79 -14.40
N SER A 358 -16.11 -6.58 -13.87
CA SER A 358 -14.89 -6.28 -13.10
C SER A 358 -15.15 -6.25 -11.60
N ALA A 359 -14.30 -6.95 -10.84
CA ALA A 359 -14.33 -6.94 -9.39
C ALA A 359 -14.15 -5.51 -8.84
N TRP A 360 -13.25 -4.72 -9.44
CA TRP A 360 -13.03 -3.34 -9.01
C TRP A 360 -14.31 -2.49 -9.08
N TRP A 361 -15.13 -2.66 -10.13
CA TRP A 361 -16.40 -1.92 -10.24
C TRP A 361 -17.45 -2.36 -9.24
N ALA A 362 -17.48 -3.63 -8.84
CA ALA A 362 -18.38 -4.11 -7.80
C ALA A 362 -18.14 -3.37 -6.48
N PHE A 363 -16.87 -3.35 -6.04
CA PHE A 363 -16.46 -2.66 -4.82
C PHE A 363 -16.53 -1.14 -4.97
N ASN A 364 -16.10 -0.57 -6.10
CA ASN A 364 -16.16 0.88 -6.33
C ASN A 364 -17.60 1.42 -6.30
N ARG A 365 -18.56 0.70 -6.91
CA ARG A 365 -19.98 1.06 -6.82
C ARG A 365 -20.47 0.97 -5.38
N LEU A 366 -20.20 -0.14 -4.69
CA LEU A 366 -20.61 -0.33 -3.30
C LEU A 366 -20.08 0.80 -2.40
N SER A 367 -18.78 1.10 -2.47
CA SER A 367 -18.16 2.19 -1.72
C SER A 367 -18.77 3.55 -2.04
N THR A 368 -19.00 3.85 -3.32
CA THR A 368 -19.57 5.12 -3.77
C THR A 368 -21.00 5.33 -3.23
N LEU A 369 -21.81 4.27 -3.23
CA LEU A 369 -23.16 4.27 -2.66
C LEU A 369 -23.11 4.45 -1.14
N THR A 370 -22.32 3.63 -0.46
CA THR A 370 -22.16 3.66 1.00
C THR A 370 -21.73 5.05 1.49
N ALA A 371 -20.85 5.71 0.74
CA ALA A 371 -20.36 7.05 1.05
C ALA A 371 -21.45 8.14 0.99
N GLN A 372 -22.57 7.96 0.27
CA GLN A 372 -23.64 8.96 0.21
C GLN A 372 -24.30 9.17 1.58
N ARG A 373 -24.40 8.08 2.36
CA ARG A 373 -25.03 8.08 3.68
C ARG A 373 -24.22 7.24 4.66
N TRP A 374 -22.93 7.54 4.73
CA TRP A 374 -21.91 6.84 5.51
C TRP A 374 -22.34 6.58 6.95
N GLY A 375 -23.03 7.55 7.56
CA GLY A 375 -23.56 7.49 8.91
C GLY A 375 -24.46 6.29 9.18
N ASP A 376 -25.16 5.79 8.16
CA ASP A 376 -26.08 4.64 8.27
C ASP A 376 -25.57 3.44 7.46
N MET A 377 -25.28 3.64 6.16
CA MET A 377 -25.02 2.56 5.20
C MET A 377 -23.77 1.75 5.54
N ARG A 378 -22.77 2.37 6.18
CA ARG A 378 -21.54 1.65 6.56
C ARG A 378 -21.83 0.51 7.53
N TYR A 379 -22.83 0.66 8.40
CA TYR A 379 -23.16 -0.39 9.36
C TYR A 379 -23.77 -1.61 8.69
N ASP A 380 -24.61 -1.42 7.66
CA ASP A 380 -25.18 -2.52 6.89
C ASP A 380 -24.10 -3.27 6.07
N VAL A 381 -23.10 -2.53 5.58
CA VAL A 381 -21.95 -3.11 4.88
C VAL A 381 -21.04 -3.86 5.86
N ASN A 382 -20.72 -3.23 6.98
CA ASN A 382 -19.86 -3.80 8.02
C ASN A 382 -20.46 -5.06 8.66
N GLU A 383 -21.78 -5.13 8.85
CA GLU A 383 -22.45 -6.33 9.35
C GLU A 383 -22.08 -7.59 8.53
N VAL A 384 -21.93 -7.44 7.21
CA VAL A 384 -21.52 -8.55 6.33
C VAL A 384 -20.00 -8.69 6.28
N TRP A 385 -19.29 -7.60 6.02
CA TRP A 385 -17.83 -7.65 5.81
C TRP A 385 -17.04 -7.98 7.07
N ASP A 386 -17.44 -7.49 8.24
CA ASP A 386 -16.79 -7.83 9.50
C ASP A 386 -16.92 -9.34 9.78
N SER A 387 -18.14 -9.87 9.68
CA SER A 387 -18.40 -11.29 9.91
C SER A 387 -17.63 -12.19 8.93
N TRP A 388 -17.60 -11.85 7.64
CA TRP A 388 -16.92 -12.66 6.64
C TRP A 388 -15.39 -12.52 6.71
N GLN A 389 -14.89 -11.35 7.11
CA GLN A 389 -13.46 -11.16 7.30
C GLN A 389 -12.96 -11.95 8.52
N GLU A 390 -13.71 -11.95 9.62
CA GLU A 390 -13.44 -12.79 10.79
C GLU A 390 -13.43 -14.27 10.41
N GLU A 391 -14.43 -14.75 9.64
CA GLU A 391 -14.46 -16.12 9.13
C GLU A 391 -13.20 -16.49 8.35
N LEU A 392 -12.74 -15.60 7.46
CA LEU A 392 -11.52 -15.78 6.66
C LEU A 392 -10.25 -15.83 7.53
N PHE A 393 -10.12 -14.92 8.49
CA PHE A 393 -8.94 -14.84 9.35
C PHE A 393 -8.87 -16.02 10.33
N ASP A 394 -9.99 -16.36 10.98
CA ASP A 394 -10.05 -17.46 11.95
C ASP A 394 -9.95 -18.83 11.27
N GLY A 395 -10.51 -18.96 10.06
CA GLY A 395 -10.49 -20.18 9.27
C GLY A 395 -9.14 -20.52 8.62
N GLN A 396 -8.23 -19.55 8.53
CA GLN A 396 -6.98 -19.69 7.76
C GLN A 396 -6.14 -20.88 8.23
N ALA A 397 -5.90 -21.01 9.53
CA ALA A 397 -5.04 -22.07 10.06
C ALA A 397 -5.60 -23.48 9.77
N ALA A 398 -6.91 -23.66 9.87
CA ALA A 398 -7.57 -24.93 9.60
C ALA A 398 -7.54 -25.29 8.10
N PHE A 399 -7.70 -24.30 7.23
CA PHE A 399 -7.51 -24.46 5.79
C PHE A 399 -6.07 -24.87 5.46
N GLU A 400 -5.08 -24.21 6.07
CA GLU A 400 -3.67 -24.48 5.81
C GLU A 400 -3.17 -25.81 6.36
N GLU A 401 -3.81 -26.36 7.39
CA GLU A 401 -3.51 -27.72 7.86
C GLU A 401 -3.73 -28.76 6.74
N GLN A 402 -4.79 -28.59 5.94
CA GLN A 402 -5.06 -29.46 4.79
C GLN A 402 -4.04 -29.23 3.66
N ALA A 403 -3.67 -27.98 3.40
CA ALA A 403 -2.60 -27.65 2.45
C ALA A 403 -1.26 -28.30 2.88
N LEU A 404 -0.95 -28.27 4.18
CA LEU A 404 0.23 -28.91 4.74
C LEU A 404 0.21 -30.44 4.59
N ASP A 405 -0.93 -31.11 4.70
CA ASP A 405 -1.04 -32.55 4.41
C ASP A 405 -0.67 -32.85 2.94
N LEU A 406 -1.26 -32.10 2.00
CA LEU A 406 -0.97 -32.24 0.57
C LEU A 406 0.52 -32.01 0.28
N TYR A 407 1.11 -30.98 0.91
CA TYR A 407 2.54 -30.68 0.82
C TYR A 407 3.40 -31.84 1.31
N LYS A 408 3.14 -32.36 2.53
CA LYS A 408 3.89 -33.47 3.14
C LYS A 408 3.81 -34.76 2.32
N ARG A 409 2.72 -34.96 1.59
CA ARG A 409 2.51 -36.10 0.68
C ARG A 409 3.12 -35.91 -0.70
N GLY A 410 3.75 -34.76 -0.98
CA GLY A 410 4.39 -34.45 -2.26
C GLY A 410 3.40 -34.17 -3.39
N LYS A 411 2.14 -33.88 -3.09
CA LYS A 411 1.06 -33.68 -4.07
C LYS A 411 1.01 -32.24 -4.58
N LYS A 412 2.06 -31.83 -5.31
CA LYS A 412 2.26 -30.43 -5.73
C LYS A 412 1.10 -29.84 -6.52
N GLU A 413 0.60 -30.57 -7.53
CA GLU A 413 -0.50 -30.09 -8.37
C GLU A 413 -1.82 -29.95 -7.57
N GLU A 414 -2.11 -30.93 -6.71
CA GLU A 414 -3.30 -30.88 -5.84
C GLU A 414 -3.20 -29.71 -4.84
N LEU A 415 -2.01 -29.45 -4.28
CA LEU A 415 -1.77 -28.31 -3.40
C LEU A 415 -2.04 -26.98 -4.11
N VAL A 416 -1.46 -26.78 -5.29
CA VAL A 416 -1.67 -25.54 -6.08
C VAL A 416 -3.15 -25.36 -6.43
N ASN A 417 -3.83 -26.43 -6.85
CA ASN A 417 -5.26 -26.38 -7.16
C ASN A 417 -6.12 -26.09 -5.92
N TYR A 418 -5.73 -26.62 -4.76
CA TYR A 418 -6.42 -26.37 -3.49
C TYR A 418 -6.32 -24.90 -3.05
N LEU A 419 -5.11 -24.33 -3.08
CA LEU A 419 -4.87 -22.92 -2.75
C LEU A 419 -5.53 -21.96 -3.75
N THR A 420 -5.44 -22.29 -5.04
CA THR A 420 -6.09 -21.52 -6.11
C THR A 420 -7.61 -21.58 -5.97
N GLY A 421 -8.17 -22.76 -5.71
CA GLY A 421 -9.62 -22.95 -5.51
C GLY A 421 -10.18 -22.10 -4.38
N HIS A 422 -9.44 -21.99 -3.26
CA HIS A 422 -9.84 -21.13 -2.15
C HIS A 422 -9.87 -19.64 -2.51
N THR A 423 -8.88 -19.19 -3.28
CA THR A 423 -8.83 -17.82 -3.82
C THR A 423 -10.01 -17.56 -4.76
N MET A 424 -10.31 -18.53 -5.63
CA MET A 424 -11.43 -18.46 -6.59
C MET A 424 -12.77 -18.37 -5.87
N GLU A 425 -13.02 -19.28 -4.93
CA GLU A 425 -14.26 -19.37 -4.16
C GLU A 425 -14.55 -18.05 -3.43
N TRP A 426 -13.59 -17.56 -2.65
CA TRP A 426 -13.78 -16.31 -1.92
C TRP A 426 -13.84 -15.11 -2.86
N GLY A 427 -13.01 -15.08 -3.90
CA GLY A 427 -13.00 -14.00 -4.89
C GLY A 427 -14.36 -13.83 -5.58
N ASP A 428 -14.98 -14.92 -6.04
CA ASP A 428 -16.30 -14.88 -6.67
C ASP A 428 -17.40 -14.53 -5.64
N LYS A 429 -17.38 -15.18 -4.46
CA LYS A 429 -18.35 -14.96 -3.38
C LYS A 429 -18.43 -13.50 -2.94
N VAL A 430 -17.29 -12.83 -2.73
CA VAL A 430 -17.29 -11.43 -2.27
C VAL A 430 -17.71 -10.45 -3.36
N VAL A 431 -17.41 -10.73 -4.63
CA VAL A 431 -17.81 -9.87 -5.75
C VAL A 431 -19.31 -9.95 -5.96
N GLU A 432 -19.89 -11.15 -5.94
CA GLU A 432 -21.35 -11.33 -5.99
C GLU A 432 -22.02 -10.59 -4.83
N LYS A 433 -21.53 -10.79 -3.61
CA LYS A 433 -22.07 -10.11 -2.43
C LYS A 433 -21.93 -8.59 -2.50
N ALA A 434 -20.85 -8.05 -3.08
CA ALA A 434 -20.68 -6.61 -3.23
C ALA A 434 -21.73 -5.99 -4.15
N TRP A 435 -22.10 -6.67 -5.24
CA TRP A 435 -23.23 -6.25 -6.10
C TRP A 435 -24.56 -6.30 -5.35
N GLU A 436 -24.83 -7.41 -4.65
CA GLU A 436 -26.05 -7.58 -3.84
C GLU A 436 -26.19 -6.51 -2.77
N LEU A 437 -25.11 -6.19 -2.05
CA LEU A 437 -25.09 -5.13 -1.05
C LEU A 437 -25.37 -3.77 -1.69
N GLY A 438 -24.76 -3.47 -2.84
CA GLY A 438 -25.04 -2.23 -3.56
C GLY A 438 -26.52 -2.09 -3.95
N ASP A 439 -27.15 -3.17 -4.42
CA ASP A 439 -28.57 -3.20 -4.78
C ASP A 439 -29.49 -3.10 -3.54
N MET A 440 -29.09 -3.76 -2.44
CA MET A 440 -29.76 -3.66 -1.16
C MET A 440 -29.72 -2.23 -0.62
N LEU A 441 -28.55 -1.57 -0.63
CA LEU A 441 -28.42 -0.19 -0.18
C LEU A 441 -29.31 0.75 -1.02
N TRP A 442 -29.30 0.59 -2.35
CA TRP A 442 -30.16 1.37 -3.24
C TRP A 442 -31.64 1.20 -2.88
N THR A 443 -32.08 -0.02 -2.59
CA THR A 443 -33.47 -0.35 -2.27
C THR A 443 -33.87 0.15 -0.87
N ARG A 444 -33.04 -0.08 0.14
CA ARG A 444 -33.34 0.21 1.55
C ARG A 444 -33.33 1.72 1.86
N TYR A 445 -32.53 2.46 1.12
CA TYR A 445 -32.34 3.89 1.29
C TYR A 445 -32.94 4.72 0.16
N ASP A 446 -33.86 4.16 -0.63
CA ASP A 446 -34.67 4.94 -1.56
C ASP A 446 -35.32 6.14 -0.85
N GLU A 447 -35.28 7.30 -1.51
CA GLU A 447 -35.68 8.61 -0.99
C GLU A 447 -34.91 9.12 0.27
N LYS A 448 -33.82 8.46 0.68
CA LYS A 448 -33.04 8.83 1.89
C LYS A 448 -31.61 9.33 1.62
N PHE A 449 -31.09 9.20 0.41
CA PHE A 449 -29.75 9.68 0.03
C PHE A 449 -29.79 10.96 -0.80
#